data_AF-A0A1M4NH38-F1
#
_entry.id   AF-A0A1M4NH38-F1
#
_cell.length_a   1.000
_cell.length_b   1.000
_cell.length_c   1.000
_cell.angle_alpha   90.00
_cell.angle_beta   90.00
_cell.angle_gamma   90.00
#
_symmetry.space_group_name_H-M   'P 1'
#
loop_
_entity.id
_entity.type
_entity.pdbx_description
1 polymer ?
#
loop_
_entity_poly.entity_id
_entity_poly.type
_entity_poly.pdbx_seq_one_letter_code
_entity_poly.pdbx_strand_id
1 'polypeptide(L)'
;MIVNIIPADSFAIGLVGGIQLAGNTWSYNNFSHSGFQFLFNAGGRIRFKEHVAVQAGIKFPMIPQKLTPEIKSIRRYVWYVNLNYIF
;
A
#
# COMPACT_ATOMS: atom_id res chain seq x y z
N MET A 1 9.57 4.38 1.44
CA MET A 1 10.97 4.00 1.70
C MET A 1 11.15 2.51 1.48
N ILE A 2 12.29 2.09 0.93
CA ILE A 2 12.66 0.68 0.77
C ILE A 2 13.97 0.48 1.53
N VAL A 3 14.04 -0.55 2.37
CA VAL A 3 15.24 -0.95 3.10
C VAL A 3 15.60 -2.36 2.65
N ASN A 4 16.72 -2.52 1.95
CA ASN A 4 17.19 -3.83 1.52
C ASN A 4 17.89 -4.53 2.69
N ILE A 5 17.44 -5.74 3.01
CA ILE A 5 18.07 -6.62 4.01
C ILE A 5 19.19 -7.44 3.35
N ILE A 6 18.96 -7.89 2.12
CA ILE A 6 19.96 -8.58 1.29
C ILE A 6 20.13 -7.75 0.02
N PRO A 7 21.29 -7.09 -0.20
CA PRO A 7 21.52 -6.25 -1.37
C PRO A 7 22.47 -6.92 -2.38
N ALA A 8 22.15 -8.11 -2.90
CA ALA A 8 22.96 -8.69 -4.00
C ALA A 8 22.51 -8.17 -5.37
N ASP A 9 23.43 -8.12 -6.32
CA ASP A 9 23.18 -7.55 -7.67
C ASP A 9 22.17 -8.40 -8.45
N SER A 10 22.31 -9.72 -8.39
CA SER A 10 21.39 -10.67 -9.03
C SER A 10 20.10 -10.89 -8.24
N PHE A 11 20.07 -10.56 -6.95
CA PHE A 11 18.93 -10.83 -6.08
C PHE A 11 18.91 -9.91 -4.86
N ALA A 12 17.80 -9.22 -4.62
CA ALA A 12 17.66 -8.42 -3.42
C ALA A 12 16.34 -8.67 -2.69
N ILE A 13 16.39 -8.75 -1.37
CA ILE A 13 15.20 -8.77 -0.51
C ILE A 13 15.21 -7.49 0.31
N GLY A 14 14.07 -6.80 0.33
CA GLY A 14 13.89 -5.60 1.13
C GLY A 14 12.51 -5.48 1.74
N LEU A 15 12.41 -4.65 2.76
CA LEU A 15 11.16 -4.20 3.33
C LEU A 15 10.77 -2.86 2.71
N VAL A 16 9.48 -2.67 2.53
CA VAL A 16 8.91 -1.44 1.97
C VAL A 16 8.00 -0.88 3.04
N GLY A 17 8.28 0.34 3.46
CA GLY A 17 7.53 1.07 4.47
C GLY A 17 7.33 2.51 4.04
N GLY A 18 6.15 3.08 4.18
CA GLY A 18 5.94 4.47 3.81
C GLY A 18 4.55 5.01 4.12
N ILE A 19 4.44 6.33 4.02
CA ILE A 19 3.16 7.03 4.01
C ILE A 19 2.89 7.45 2.57
N GLN A 20 1.67 7.21 2.10
CA GLN A 20 1.18 7.56 0.78
C GLN A 20 -0.08 8.41 0.94
N LEU A 21 -0.25 9.41 0.09
CA LEU A 21 -1.53 10.08 -0.10
C LEU A 21 -2.22 9.42 -1.30
N ALA A 22 -3.41 8.86 -1.12
CA ALA A 22 -4.19 8.33 -2.24
C ALA A 22 -5.63 8.86 -2.20
N GLY A 23 -6.20 9.05 -3.40
CA GLY A 23 -7.63 9.28 -3.56
C GLY A 23 -8.36 7.94 -3.46
N ASN A 24 -9.19 7.79 -2.43
CA ASN A 24 -10.02 6.60 -2.24
C ASN A 24 -11.49 6.98 -2.43
N THR A 25 -12.25 6.09 -3.06
CA THR A 25 -13.70 6.20 -3.14
C THR A 25 -14.32 5.09 -2.31
N TRP A 26 -15.18 5.47 -1.38
CA TRP A 26 -15.93 4.54 -0.54
C TRP A 26 -17.38 4.56 -0.98
N SER A 27 -17.87 3.39 -1.41
CA SER A 27 -19.28 3.18 -1.73
C SER A 27 -19.90 2.26 -0.68
N TYR A 28 -21.01 2.69 -0.07
CA TYR A 28 -21.83 1.89 0.82
C TYR A 28 -23.31 2.10 0.50
N ASN A 29 -23.99 1.04 0.07
CA ASN A 29 -25.36 1.07 -0.45
C ASN A 29 -25.53 2.18 -1.50
N ASN A 30 -26.16 3.31 -1.14
CA ASN A 30 -26.46 4.44 -2.02
C ASN A 30 -25.58 5.68 -1.78
N PHE A 31 -24.56 5.57 -0.92
CA PHE A 31 -23.65 6.68 -0.60
C PHE A 31 -22.27 6.40 -1.18
N SER A 32 -21.78 7.32 -2.02
CA SER A 32 -20.41 7.33 -2.53
C SER A 32 -19.71 8.61 -2.08
N HIS A 33 -18.57 8.46 -1.42
CA HIS A 33 -17.73 9.57 -1.02
C HIS A 33 -16.32 9.35 -1.52
N SER A 34 -15.74 10.35 -2.17
CA SER A 34 -14.36 10.34 -2.63
C SER A 34 -13.56 11.36 -1.85
N GLY A 35 -12.38 10.95 -1.37
CA GLY A 35 -11.53 11.82 -0.59
C GLY A 35 -10.08 11.35 -0.62
N PHE A 36 -9.19 12.28 -0.28
CA PHE A 36 -7.79 11.95 -0.07
C PHE A 36 -7.60 11.35 1.32
N GLN A 37 -6.80 10.29 1.40
CA GLN A 37 -6.49 9.62 2.64
C GLN A 37 -5.01 9.30 2.71
N PHE A 38 -4.43 9.51 3.90
CA PHE A 38 -3.11 9.01 4.20
C PHE A 38 -3.17 7.51 4.46
N LEU A 39 -2.36 6.76 3.73
CA LEU A 39 -2.20 5.32 3.88
C LEU A 39 -0.77 5.02 4.31
N PHE A 40 -0.64 4.20 5.34
CA PHE A 40 0.62 3.59 5.68
C PHE A 40 0.76 2.28 4.90
N ASN A 41 1.79 2.15 4.08
CA ASN A 41 2.10 0.93 3.36
C ASN A 41 3.24 0.19 4.07
N ALA A 42 3.07 -1.11 4.29
CA ALA A 42 4.11 -2.00 4.81
C ALA A 42 4.11 -3.30 4.03
N GLY A 43 5.29 -3.79 3.63
CA GLY A 43 5.40 -5.00 2.83
C GLY A 43 6.82 -5.43 2.58
N GLY A 44 6.95 -6.51 1.82
CA GLY A 44 8.23 -7.02 1.31
C GLY A 44 8.40 -6.74 -0.17
N ARG A 45 9.65 -6.66 -0.61
CA ARG A 45 10.06 -6.60 -1.99
C ARG A 45 11.13 -7.64 -2.24
N ILE A 46 11.00 -8.35 -3.35
CA ILE A 46 12.00 -9.28 -3.87
C ILE A 46 12.36 -8.80 -5.27
N ARG A 47 13.64 -8.57 -5.52
CA ARG A 47 14.19 -8.23 -6.83
C ARG A 47 14.88 -9.47 -7.40
N PHE A 48 14.48 -9.83 -8.62
CA PHE A 48 15.09 -10.87 -9.43
C PHE A 48 15.90 -10.21 -10.56
N LYS A 49 17.21 -10.48 -10.57
CA LYS A 49 18.17 -9.81 -11.46
C LYS A 49 18.10 -8.29 -11.33
N GLU A 50 18.58 -7.57 -12.33
CA GLU A 50 18.65 -6.10 -12.29
C GLU A 50 17.29 -5.45 -12.59
N HIS A 51 16.44 -6.11 -13.39
CA HIS A 51 15.29 -5.44 -14.02
C HIS A 51 13.92 -5.84 -13.49
N VAL A 52 13.76 -6.90 -12.71
CA VAL A 52 12.43 -7.37 -12.29
C VAL A 52 12.33 -7.36 -10.77
N ALA A 53 11.27 -6.76 -10.23
CA ALA A 53 11.01 -6.79 -8.80
C ALA A 53 9.53 -7.02 -8.49
N VAL A 54 9.27 -8.02 -7.66
CA VAL A 54 7.96 -8.28 -7.07
C VAL A 54 7.88 -7.57 -5.72
N GLN A 55 6.76 -6.92 -5.45
CA GLN A 55 6.48 -6.30 -4.16
C GLN A 55 5.09 -6.72 -3.69
N ALA A 56 4.98 -7.19 -2.46
CA ALA A 56 3.72 -7.53 -1.84
C ALA A 56 3.62 -6.90 -0.46
N GLY A 57 2.43 -6.44 -0.08
CA GLY A 57 2.25 -5.77 1.19
C GLY A 57 0.81 -5.44 1.52
N ILE A 58 0.64 -4.72 2.62
CA ILE A 58 -0.63 -4.25 3.14
C ILE A 58 -0.60 -2.72 3.17
N LYS A 59 -1.72 -2.11 2.79
CA LYS A 59 -1.97 -0.69 2.97
C LYS A 59 -3.00 -0.50 4.07
N PHE A 60 -2.67 0.36 5.01
CA PHE A 60 -3.45 0.71 6.18
C PHE A 60 -3.90 2.16 6.09
N PRO A 61 -5.21 2.46 6.10
CA PRO A 61 -5.67 3.83 6.23
C PRO A 61 -5.31 4.40 7.61
N MET A 62 -4.60 5.53 7.65
CA MET A 62 -4.15 6.14 8.91
C MET A 62 -5.27 6.88 9.64
N ILE A 63 -6.20 7.49 8.89
CA ILE A 63 -7.35 8.19 9.47
C ILE A 63 -8.60 7.34 9.24
N PRO A 64 -9.28 6.88 10.30
CA PRO A 64 -10.59 6.25 10.18
C PRO A 64 -11.59 7.25 9.58
N GLN A 65 -12.00 7.04 8.33
CA GLN A 65 -12.96 7.90 7.66
C GLN A 65 -14.36 7.59 8.19
N LYS A 66 -15.13 8.64 8.54
CA LYS A 66 -16.55 8.52 8.89
C LYS A 66 -17.33 8.46 7.58
N LEU A 67 -18.08 7.38 7.35
CA LEU A 67 -18.96 7.23 6.19
C LEU A 67 -20.21 8.10 6.34
N THR A 68 -20.68 8.28 7.57
CA THR A 68 -21.73 9.22 8.00
C THR A 68 -21.46 9.62 9.46
N PRO A 69 -22.13 10.66 10.01
CA PRO A 69 -21.99 11.05 11.42
C PRO A 69 -22.27 9.91 12.42
N GLU A 70 -23.12 8.96 12.04
CA GLU A 70 -23.60 7.84 12.88
C GLU A 70 -22.88 6.52 12.63
N ILE A 71 -22.34 6.27 11.41
CA ILE A 71 -21.70 4.98 11.10
C ILE A 71 -20.24 4.99 11.52
N LYS A 72 -19.93 4.04 12.41
CA LYS A 72 -18.60 3.79 12.97
C LYS A 72 -17.60 3.46 11.85
N SER A 73 -16.43 4.08 11.94
CA SER A 73 -15.40 3.96 10.92
C SER A 73 -14.92 2.52 10.71
N ILE A 74 -14.86 2.09 9.44
CA ILE A 74 -14.35 0.78 9.04
C ILE A 74 -12.89 0.94 8.63
N ARG A 75 -11.96 0.35 9.40
CA ARG A 75 -10.57 0.21 8.99
C ARG A 75 -10.45 -0.94 8.00
N ARG A 76 -10.46 -0.64 6.71
CA ARG A 76 -10.17 -1.64 5.66
C ARG A 76 -8.66 -1.73 5.43
N TYR A 77 -8.10 -2.91 5.64
CA TYR A 77 -6.76 -3.25 5.17
C TYR A 77 -6.86 -3.72 3.72
N VAL A 78 -5.92 -3.29 2.87
CA VAL A 78 -5.88 -3.69 1.46
C VAL A 78 -4.55 -4.35 1.18
N TRP A 79 -4.59 -5.60 0.76
CA TRP A 79 -3.42 -6.32 0.27
C TRP A 79 -3.12 -5.90 -1.16
N TYR A 80 -1.85 -5.84 -1.51
CA TYR A 80 -1.44 -5.56 -2.88
C TYR A 80 -0.25 -6.44 -3.29
N VAL A 81 -0.18 -6.73 -4.58
CA VAL A 81 0.94 -7.38 -5.24
C VAL A 81 1.26 -6.59 -6.50
N ASN A 82 2.50 -6.16 -6.63
CA ASN A 82 2.99 -5.36 -7.75
C ASN A 82 4.19 -6.07 -8.40
N LEU A 83 4.19 -6.08 -9.73
CA LEU A 83 5.37 -6.41 -10.54
C LEU A 83 5.95 -5.10 -11.08
N ASN A 84 7.21 -4.82 -10.76
CA ASN A 84 7.90 -3.60 -11.14
C ASN A 84 9.07 -3.94 -12.07
N TYR A 85 9.17 -3.23 -13.18
CA TYR A 85 10.35 -3.25 -14.03
C TYR A 85 11.30 -2.11 -13.63
N ILE A 86 12.59 -2.39 -13.49
CA ILE A 86 13.64 -1.42 -13.14
C ILE A 86 14.49 -1.21 -14.40
N PHE A 87 14.58 0.03 -14.86
CA PHE A 87 15.44 0.43 -15.98
C PHE A 87 16.87 0.62 -15.53
#